data_AF-A0AAU6VKM6-F1
#
_entry.id   AF-A0AAU6VKM6-F1
#
_cell.length_a   1.000
_cell.length_b   1.000
_cell.length_c   1.000
_cell.angle_alpha   90.00
_cell.angle_beta   90.00
_cell.angle_gamma   90.00
#
_symmetry.space_group_name_H-M   'P 1'
#
loop_
_entity.id
_entity.type
_entity.pdbx_description
1 polymer ?
#
loop_
_entity_poly.entity_id
_entity_poly.type
_entity_poly.pdbx_seq_one_letter_code
_entity_poly.pdbx_strand_id
1 'polypeptide(L)'
;MGTTKLKSSAMAKRGVNYVRNIIESSNSIFHEVHQENDYGNDAFVELVDEEDVKGITVALQIKSGKSFCTNKSCSIPTSKKHFEYWKSHSLPVIGIVYDPDEDAAYWTDIKYHIGSEQDVINNGPYTVTFNKTELSSFTSKNFEKIFKPLHLKQEIKLSLEESIKFSESNDYTEHCLGLSSLARCHTQSEEAWMKILNIFKSWDVNELDPAILYYLAHIPGHPDIFWRSGQDIPTSLRNNLRSSIASMSESDVVKMLNLLDEDDCFERGSLGQNAESLISLIHEKELKLLAIIENKELMTHTRDSAVILYAHYLQEKAIDMLKRLWEKYPELSWTKEMAIQLEQEGYVYLY
;
A
#
# COMPACT_ATOMS: atom_id res chain seq x y z
N MET A 1 14.97 28.76 -37.10
CA MET A 1 14.33 27.46 -36.77
C MET A 1 15.30 26.34 -36.35
N GLY A 2 16.64 26.46 -36.52
CA GLY A 2 17.59 25.37 -36.22
C GLY A 2 18.14 25.29 -34.77
N THR A 3 18.32 26.41 -34.08
CA THR A 3 19.02 26.45 -32.77
C THR A 3 18.18 25.92 -31.60
N THR A 4 16.86 26.12 -31.62
CA THR A 4 15.93 25.62 -30.59
C THR A 4 15.88 24.09 -30.58
N LYS A 5 15.86 23.45 -31.76
CA LYS A 5 15.90 21.98 -31.89
C LYS A 5 17.22 21.38 -31.39
N LEU A 6 18.35 22.08 -31.60
CA LEU A 6 19.64 21.67 -31.07
C LEU A 6 19.69 21.75 -29.54
N LYS A 7 19.15 22.82 -28.95
CA LYS A 7 19.05 22.97 -27.48
C LYS A 7 18.15 21.90 -26.85
N SER A 8 16.99 21.61 -27.45
CA SER A 8 16.09 20.57 -26.96
C SER A 8 16.71 19.18 -27.08
N SER A 9 17.40 18.89 -28.18
CA SER A 9 18.11 17.61 -28.37
C SER A 9 19.25 17.44 -27.36
N ALA A 10 20.04 18.50 -27.11
CA ALA A 10 21.10 18.47 -26.10
C ALA A 10 20.53 18.23 -24.68
N MET A 11 19.38 18.84 -24.35
CA MET A 11 18.71 18.62 -23.07
C MET A 11 18.21 17.18 -22.91
N ALA A 12 17.58 16.62 -23.95
CA ALA A 12 17.15 15.21 -23.94
C ALA A 12 18.34 14.26 -23.73
N LYS A 13 19.44 14.47 -24.47
CA LYS A 13 20.68 13.69 -24.28
C LYS A 13 21.26 13.82 -22.88
N ARG A 14 21.19 15.00 -22.26
CA ARG A 14 21.65 15.22 -20.89
C ARG A 14 20.88 14.33 -19.91
N GLY A 15 19.55 14.31 -19.99
CA GLY A 15 18.74 13.47 -19.11
C GLY A 15 18.95 11.96 -19.35
N VAL A 16 19.04 11.53 -20.61
CA VAL A 16 19.39 10.12 -20.94
C VAL A 16 20.74 9.74 -20.34
N ASN A 17 21.76 10.59 -20.46
CA ASN A 17 23.07 10.33 -19.89
C ASN A 17 23.07 10.33 -18.35
N TYR A 18 22.27 11.18 -17.72
CA TYR A 18 22.10 11.19 -16.26
C TYR A 18 21.55 9.85 -15.78
N VAL A 19 20.46 9.39 -16.41
CA VAL A 19 19.81 8.10 -16.11
C VAL A 19 20.75 6.93 -16.38
N ARG A 20 21.44 6.92 -17.53
CA ARG A 20 22.45 5.92 -17.88
C ARG A 20 23.53 5.80 -16.81
N ASN A 21 24.10 6.94 -16.37
CA ASN A 21 25.17 6.95 -15.39
C ASN A 21 24.74 6.24 -14.09
N ILE A 22 23.54 6.53 -13.60
CA ILE A 22 23.01 5.89 -12.38
C ILE A 22 22.91 4.38 -12.54
N ILE A 23 22.37 3.93 -13.67
CA ILE A 23 22.12 2.51 -13.97
C ILE A 23 23.44 1.74 -14.13
N GLU A 24 24.36 2.28 -14.94
CA GLU A 24 25.65 1.63 -15.22
C GLU A 24 26.58 1.65 -14.00
N SER A 25 26.54 2.73 -13.19
CA SER A 25 27.27 2.78 -11.91
C SER A 25 26.74 1.77 -10.88
N SER A 26 25.53 1.27 -11.09
CA SER A 26 24.84 0.25 -10.29
C SER A 26 25.02 -1.17 -10.87
N ASN A 27 25.99 -1.34 -11.79
CA ASN A 27 26.29 -2.56 -12.53
C ASN A 27 25.15 -3.12 -13.41
N SER A 28 24.06 -2.38 -13.57
CA SER A 28 22.96 -2.74 -14.49
C SER A 28 23.26 -2.25 -15.90
N ILE A 29 22.67 -2.89 -16.91
CA ILE A 29 22.99 -2.62 -18.32
C ILE A 29 21.95 -1.68 -18.92
N PHE A 30 22.40 -0.58 -19.54
CA PHE A 30 21.54 0.38 -20.23
C PHE A 30 21.60 0.21 -21.76
N HIS A 31 20.47 -0.13 -22.37
CA HIS A 31 20.33 -0.27 -23.81
C HIS A 31 19.54 0.92 -24.38
N GLU A 32 20.24 1.89 -24.97
CA GLU A 32 19.59 3.04 -25.63
C GLU A 32 18.88 2.60 -26.93
N VAL A 33 17.66 3.08 -27.14
CA VAL A 33 16.92 2.88 -28.39
C VAL A 33 17.27 4.02 -29.33
N HIS A 34 17.74 3.69 -30.54
CA HIS A 34 17.98 4.69 -31.58
C HIS A 34 16.65 5.31 -32.04
N GLN A 35 16.65 6.63 -32.30
CA GLN A 35 15.45 7.42 -32.64
C GLN A 35 14.63 6.85 -33.81
N GLU A 36 15.26 6.16 -34.75
CA GLU A 36 14.59 5.53 -35.89
C GLU A 36 13.68 4.36 -35.48
N ASN A 37 13.90 3.80 -34.29
CA ASN A 37 13.18 2.66 -33.71
C ASN A 37 12.35 3.05 -32.47
N ASP A 38 12.22 4.35 -32.17
CA ASP A 38 11.46 4.81 -31.02
C ASP A 38 9.95 4.81 -31.31
N TYR A 39 9.27 3.80 -30.78
CA TYR A 39 7.80 3.69 -30.79
C TYR A 39 7.16 4.09 -29.45
N GLY A 40 7.94 4.65 -28.51
CA GLY A 40 7.49 5.09 -27.20
C GLY A 40 8.39 4.68 -26.03
N ASN A 41 9.60 4.17 -26.28
CA ASN A 41 10.57 3.82 -25.23
C ASN A 41 11.95 4.32 -25.66
N ASP A 42 12.60 5.12 -24.82
CA ASP A 42 13.93 5.68 -25.10
C ASP A 42 15.06 4.68 -24.79
N ALA A 43 14.82 3.74 -23.88
CA ALA A 43 15.82 2.75 -23.48
C ALA A 43 15.19 1.49 -22.86
N PHE A 44 16.01 0.46 -22.70
CA PHE A 44 15.75 -0.70 -21.87
C PHE A 44 16.86 -0.87 -20.84
N VAL A 45 16.51 -1.39 -19.67
CA VAL A 45 17.47 -1.70 -18.60
C VAL A 45 17.41 -3.18 -18.31
N GLU A 46 18.54 -3.86 -18.40
CA GLU A 46 18.69 -5.22 -17.89
C GLU A 46 19.28 -5.16 -16.47
N LEU A 47 18.55 -5.72 -15.51
CA LEU A 47 18.93 -5.66 -14.10
C LEU A 47 19.96 -6.74 -13.78
N VAL A 48 21.02 -6.31 -13.12
CA VAL A 48 22.09 -7.16 -12.61
C VAL A 48 22.09 -7.11 -11.09
N ASP A 49 22.14 -8.28 -10.48
CA ASP A 49 22.30 -8.44 -9.03
C ASP A 49 23.70 -9.00 -8.78
N GLU A 50 24.53 -8.21 -8.11
CA GLU A 50 25.97 -8.46 -8.00
C GLU A 50 26.62 -8.65 -9.38
N GLU A 51 26.99 -9.88 -9.75
CA GLU A 51 27.57 -10.24 -11.04
C GLU A 51 26.61 -11.05 -11.94
N ASP A 52 25.39 -11.33 -11.46
CA ASP A 52 24.44 -12.18 -12.15
C ASP A 52 23.39 -11.37 -12.92
N VAL A 53 23.41 -11.50 -14.24
CA VAL A 53 22.44 -10.87 -15.14
C VAL A 53 21.11 -11.63 -15.03
N LYS A 54 20.10 -11.01 -14.42
CA LYS A 54 18.86 -11.71 -14.04
C LYS A 54 17.91 -12.00 -15.21
N GLY A 55 18.20 -11.50 -16.41
CA GLY A 55 17.30 -11.56 -17.56
C GLY A 55 15.98 -10.80 -17.34
N ILE A 56 15.94 -9.92 -16.33
CA ILE A 56 14.80 -9.07 -16.02
C ILE A 56 15.04 -7.71 -16.67
N THR A 57 14.17 -7.36 -17.62
CA THR A 57 14.26 -6.12 -18.39
C THR A 57 13.12 -5.17 -18.08
N VAL A 58 13.44 -3.89 -17.97
CA VAL A 58 12.49 -2.80 -17.76
C VAL A 58 12.59 -1.81 -18.92
N ALA A 59 11.47 -1.37 -19.48
CA ALA A 59 11.44 -0.34 -20.51
C ALA A 59 11.41 1.06 -19.87
N LEU A 60 12.12 2.02 -20.45
CA LEU A 60 12.19 3.39 -19.97
C LEU A 60 11.63 4.38 -20.99
N GLN A 61 10.78 5.30 -20.52
CA GLN A 61 10.47 6.55 -21.20
C GLN A 61 11.07 7.70 -20.41
N ILE A 62 12.02 8.43 -21.00
CA ILE A 62 12.78 9.51 -20.40
C ILE A 62 12.33 10.85 -21.00
N LYS A 63 11.87 11.76 -20.14
CA LYS A 63 11.66 13.18 -20.49
C LYS A 63 12.68 14.04 -19.77
N SER A 64 13.03 15.18 -20.36
CA SER A 64 14.07 16.06 -19.81
C SER A 64 13.75 17.51 -20.07
N GLY A 65 13.79 18.32 -19.02
CA GLY A 65 13.60 19.76 -19.10
C GLY A 65 12.56 20.29 -18.11
N LYS A 66 12.75 21.55 -17.71
CA LYS A 66 11.92 22.23 -16.71
C LYS A 66 10.41 22.26 -17.01
N SER A 67 10.00 22.14 -18.27
CA SER A 67 8.58 22.16 -18.65
C SER A 67 7.81 20.92 -18.20
N PHE A 68 8.52 19.85 -17.83
CA PHE A 68 7.94 18.61 -17.35
C PHE A 68 7.81 18.59 -15.81
N CYS A 69 8.32 19.61 -15.12
CA CYS A 69 8.38 19.64 -13.67
C CYS A 69 7.72 20.89 -13.10
N THR A 70 7.16 20.74 -11.91
CA THR A 70 6.91 21.81 -10.97
C THR A 70 7.80 21.60 -9.74
N ASN A 71 7.72 22.49 -8.75
CA ASN A 71 8.42 22.30 -7.48
C ASN A 71 7.94 21.07 -6.70
N LYS A 72 6.79 20.47 -7.05
CA LYS A 72 6.18 19.37 -6.29
C LYS A 72 5.96 18.09 -7.11
N SER A 73 5.94 18.18 -8.43
CA SER A 73 5.52 17.08 -9.30
C SER A 73 6.24 17.08 -10.64
N CYS A 74 6.21 15.93 -11.29
CA CYS A 74 6.66 15.72 -12.66
C CYS A 74 5.50 15.20 -13.51
N SER A 75 5.51 15.51 -14.81
CA SER A 75 4.49 15.09 -15.76
C SER A 75 5.09 14.59 -17.06
N ILE A 76 4.57 13.48 -17.57
CA ILE A 76 4.91 12.88 -18.86
C ILE A 76 3.68 12.98 -19.77
N PRO A 77 3.53 14.08 -20.54
CA PRO A 77 2.45 14.20 -21.51
C PRO A 77 2.68 13.25 -22.68
N THR A 78 1.61 12.62 -23.16
CA THR A 78 1.68 11.63 -24.23
C THR A 78 0.45 11.66 -25.14
N SER A 79 0.46 10.85 -26.20
CA SER A 79 -0.72 10.62 -27.03
C SER A 79 -1.49 9.40 -26.55
N LYS A 80 -2.79 9.32 -26.89
CA LYS A 80 -3.60 8.11 -26.66
C LYS A 80 -2.90 6.83 -27.14
N LYS A 81 -2.31 6.87 -28.34
CA LYS A 81 -1.61 5.73 -28.92
C LYS A 81 -0.43 5.25 -28.07
N HIS A 82 0.38 6.17 -27.55
CA HIS A 82 1.50 5.79 -26.67
C HIS A 82 1.01 5.32 -25.30
N PHE A 83 -0.08 5.90 -24.80
CA PHE A 83 -0.71 5.47 -23.55
C PHE A 83 -1.22 4.01 -23.64
N GLU A 84 -1.91 3.67 -24.73
CA GLU A 84 -2.34 2.30 -25.05
C GLU A 84 -1.15 1.36 -25.27
N TYR A 85 -0.11 1.83 -25.95
CA TYR A 85 1.14 1.08 -26.15
C TYR A 85 1.81 0.72 -24.82
N TRP A 86 2.00 1.68 -23.92
CA TRP A 86 2.59 1.40 -22.60
C TRP A 86 1.73 0.45 -21.78
N LYS A 87 0.42 0.64 -21.79
CA LYS A 87 -0.50 -0.22 -21.03
C LYS A 87 -0.46 -1.68 -21.51
N SER A 88 -0.39 -1.88 -22.82
CA SER A 88 -0.33 -3.21 -23.45
C SER A 88 1.07 -3.82 -23.53
N HIS A 89 2.12 -3.08 -23.13
CA HIS A 89 3.50 -3.55 -23.20
C HIS A 89 3.71 -4.77 -22.29
N SER A 90 4.44 -5.78 -22.77
CA SER A 90 4.75 -6.99 -21.99
C SER A 90 5.70 -6.75 -20.80
N LEU A 91 6.52 -5.70 -20.86
CA LEU A 91 7.48 -5.34 -19.81
C LEU A 91 6.87 -4.28 -18.88
N PRO A 92 7.41 -4.11 -17.67
CA PRO A 92 7.22 -2.87 -16.91
C PRO A 92 7.71 -1.67 -17.74
N VAL A 93 6.96 -0.57 -17.70
CA VAL A 93 7.32 0.69 -18.39
C VAL A 93 7.48 1.77 -17.33
N ILE A 94 8.69 2.30 -17.21
CA ILE A 94 9.04 3.29 -16.21
C ILE A 94 9.21 4.64 -16.89
N GLY A 95 8.45 5.61 -16.39
CA GLY A 95 8.59 7.00 -16.76
C GLY A 95 9.64 7.67 -15.90
N ILE A 96 10.63 8.33 -16.50
CA ILE A 96 11.64 9.11 -15.80
C ILE A 96 11.63 10.55 -16.33
N VAL A 97 11.61 11.52 -15.43
CA VAL A 97 11.72 12.94 -15.76
C VAL A 97 12.97 13.51 -15.13
N TYR A 98 13.90 14.00 -15.96
CA TYR A 98 15.07 14.74 -15.51
C TYR A 98 14.77 16.25 -15.43
N ASP A 99 14.91 16.79 -14.23
CA ASP A 99 14.79 18.21 -13.93
C ASP A 99 16.17 18.88 -13.94
N PRO A 100 16.47 19.73 -14.94
CA PRO A 100 17.77 20.38 -15.04
C PRO A 100 17.97 21.51 -14.01
N ASP A 101 16.91 22.03 -13.39
CA ASP A 101 17.02 23.12 -12.40
C ASP A 101 17.46 22.56 -11.03
N GLU A 102 17.06 21.34 -10.71
CA GLU A 102 17.47 20.58 -9.51
C GLU A 102 18.66 19.65 -9.76
N ASP A 103 19.04 19.45 -11.03
CA ASP A 103 20.00 18.43 -11.48
C ASP A 103 19.67 17.02 -10.95
N ALA A 104 18.37 16.70 -10.94
CA ALA A 104 17.83 15.46 -10.38
C ALA A 104 16.88 14.79 -11.36
N ALA A 105 16.65 13.48 -11.20
CA ALA A 105 15.66 12.75 -11.96
C ALA A 105 14.64 12.09 -11.02
N TYR A 106 13.41 11.95 -11.50
CA TYR A 106 12.31 11.34 -10.77
C TYR A 106 11.62 10.27 -11.61
N TRP A 107 11.16 9.18 -11.02
CA TRP A 107 10.59 8.03 -11.71
C TRP A 107 9.19 7.64 -11.22
N THR A 108 8.43 6.97 -12.08
CA THR A 108 7.14 6.37 -11.79
C THR A 108 6.92 5.11 -12.63
N ASP A 109 6.13 4.16 -12.14
CA ASP A 109 5.63 3.05 -12.96
C ASP A 109 4.42 3.54 -13.77
N ILE A 110 4.63 3.71 -15.07
CA ILE A 110 3.59 4.19 -15.99
C ILE A 110 2.42 3.21 -16.03
N LYS A 111 2.68 1.90 -16.06
CA LYS A 111 1.60 0.91 -16.19
C LYS A 111 0.73 0.84 -14.94
N TYR A 112 1.36 0.96 -13.77
CA TYR A 112 0.65 1.08 -12.50
C TYR A 112 -0.18 2.36 -12.47
N HIS A 113 0.41 3.50 -12.87
CA HIS A 113 -0.28 4.80 -12.89
C HIS A 113 -1.49 4.86 -13.83
N ILE A 114 -1.41 4.20 -15.00
CA ILE A 114 -2.54 4.11 -15.93
C ILE A 114 -3.73 3.35 -15.31
N GLY A 115 -3.48 2.44 -14.35
CA GLY A 115 -4.51 1.62 -13.74
C GLY A 115 -5.18 0.68 -14.75
N SER A 116 -6.30 0.07 -14.36
CA SER A 116 -7.12 -0.82 -15.22
C SER A 116 -8.46 -0.21 -15.63
N GLU A 117 -8.70 1.05 -15.30
CA GLU A 117 -9.98 1.71 -15.55
C GLU A 117 -10.16 2.04 -17.04
N GLN A 118 -11.28 1.57 -17.60
CA GLN A 118 -11.55 1.70 -19.02
C GLN A 118 -11.76 3.16 -19.46
N ASP A 119 -12.24 4.01 -18.56
CA ASP A 119 -12.45 5.44 -18.83
C ASP A 119 -11.13 6.19 -19.01
N VAL A 120 -10.16 5.97 -18.10
CA VAL A 120 -8.82 6.57 -18.17
C VAL A 120 -8.11 6.21 -19.48
N ILE A 121 -8.25 4.95 -19.91
CA ILE A 121 -7.67 4.45 -21.17
C ILE A 121 -8.33 5.12 -22.38
N ASN A 122 -9.66 5.28 -22.35
CA ASN A 122 -10.42 5.74 -23.51
C ASN A 122 -10.45 7.25 -23.69
N ASN A 123 -10.43 8.00 -22.58
CA ASN A 123 -10.75 9.42 -22.54
C ASN A 123 -9.60 10.30 -22.02
N GLY A 124 -8.54 9.72 -21.45
CA GLY A 124 -7.38 10.46 -20.95
C GLY A 124 -7.31 10.51 -19.43
N PRO A 125 -6.37 11.27 -18.84
CA PRO A 125 -5.85 12.56 -19.30
C PRO A 125 -4.67 12.50 -20.29
N TYR A 126 -4.22 11.31 -20.71
CA TYR A 126 -3.04 11.09 -21.56
C TYR A 126 -1.78 11.80 -21.06
N THR A 127 -1.68 11.99 -19.75
CA THR A 127 -0.53 12.57 -19.06
C THR A 127 -0.33 11.79 -17.78
N VAL A 128 0.86 11.25 -17.57
CA VAL A 128 1.23 10.60 -16.32
C VAL A 128 1.82 11.66 -15.40
N THR A 129 1.18 11.95 -14.27
CA THR A 129 1.66 12.96 -13.31
C THR A 129 1.93 12.32 -11.96
N PHE A 130 3.08 12.59 -11.38
CA PHE A 130 3.50 11.99 -10.12
C PHE A 130 4.27 12.98 -9.25
N ASN A 131 4.23 12.77 -7.94
CA ASN A 131 4.86 13.64 -6.97
C ASN A 131 6.38 13.43 -6.96
N LYS A 132 7.11 14.53 -6.75
CA LYS A 132 8.52 14.48 -6.38
C LYS A 132 8.60 14.09 -4.90
N THR A 133 9.05 12.88 -4.63
CA THR A 133 9.20 12.32 -3.29
C THR A 133 10.59 11.70 -3.13
N GLU A 134 10.92 11.21 -1.93
CA GLU A 134 12.17 10.48 -1.72
C GLU A 134 12.13 9.17 -2.53
N LEU A 135 11.00 8.47 -2.53
CA LEU A 135 10.79 7.23 -3.27
C LEU A 135 10.91 7.42 -4.78
N SER A 136 10.28 8.47 -5.32
CA SER A 136 10.33 8.74 -6.76
C SER A 136 11.67 9.34 -7.20
N SER A 137 12.55 9.75 -6.28
CA SER A 137 13.88 10.25 -6.64
C SER A 137 14.75 9.13 -7.24
N PHE A 138 15.15 9.30 -8.50
CA PHE A 138 15.99 8.36 -9.24
C PHE A 138 17.46 8.70 -9.00
N THR A 139 17.98 8.22 -7.88
CA THR A 139 19.39 8.33 -7.46
C THR A 139 20.04 6.96 -7.44
N SER A 140 21.38 6.86 -7.44
CA SER A 140 22.07 5.57 -7.29
C SER A 140 21.65 4.83 -6.01
N LYS A 141 21.45 5.55 -4.90
CA LYS A 141 20.99 4.99 -3.63
C LYS A 141 19.62 4.33 -3.79
N ASN A 142 18.64 5.04 -4.34
CA ASN A 142 17.28 4.52 -4.49
C ASN A 142 17.17 3.49 -5.61
N PHE A 143 18.00 3.60 -6.64
CA PHE A 143 18.10 2.58 -7.67
C PHE A 143 18.47 1.23 -7.06
N GLU A 144 19.52 1.20 -6.24
CA GLU A 144 19.98 -0.02 -5.57
C GLU A 144 19.05 -0.50 -4.45
N LYS A 145 18.58 0.41 -3.58
CA LYS A 145 17.79 0.00 -2.41
C LYS A 145 16.33 -0.31 -2.72
N ILE A 146 15.75 0.34 -3.74
CA ILE A 146 14.30 0.33 -3.98
C ILE A 146 14.00 -0.17 -5.38
N PHE A 147 14.46 0.55 -6.41
CA PHE A 147 14.06 0.28 -7.80
C PHE A 147 14.44 -1.14 -8.22
N LYS A 148 15.70 -1.53 -8.03
CA LYS A 148 16.22 -2.84 -8.42
C LYS A 148 15.51 -3.97 -7.63
N PRO A 149 15.46 -3.97 -6.29
CA PRO A 149 14.73 -4.99 -5.53
C PRO A 149 13.26 -5.10 -5.92
N LEU A 150 12.56 -3.98 -6.14
CA LEU A 150 11.17 -3.95 -6.55
C LEU A 150 10.94 -4.75 -7.85
N HIS A 151 11.77 -4.51 -8.87
CA HIS A 151 11.64 -5.15 -10.17
C HIS A 151 12.21 -6.59 -10.19
N LEU A 152 13.18 -6.88 -9.32
CA LEU A 152 13.66 -8.25 -9.07
C LEU A 152 12.72 -9.08 -8.19
N LYS A 153 11.61 -8.49 -7.70
CA LYS A 153 10.68 -9.09 -6.73
C LYS A 153 11.38 -9.57 -5.45
N GLN A 154 12.41 -8.82 -5.05
CA GLN A 154 13.16 -9.02 -3.82
C GLN A 154 12.61 -8.12 -2.71
N GLU A 155 12.95 -8.45 -1.47
CA GLU A 155 12.59 -7.65 -0.31
C GLU A 155 13.38 -6.33 -0.28
N ILE A 156 12.66 -5.21 -0.19
CA ILE A 156 13.27 -3.89 -0.02
C ILE A 156 13.75 -3.75 1.44
N LYS A 157 15.07 -3.72 1.64
CA LYS A 157 15.70 -3.64 2.95
C LYS A 157 16.03 -2.20 3.32
N LEU A 158 15.16 -1.58 4.11
CA LEU A 158 15.39 -0.24 4.65
C LEU A 158 15.95 -0.35 6.07
N SER A 159 16.81 0.60 6.44
CA SER A 159 17.17 0.78 7.86
C SER A 159 15.95 1.21 8.68
N LEU A 160 15.98 0.99 9.99
CA LEU A 160 14.87 1.37 10.87
C LEU A 160 14.50 2.86 10.72
N GLU A 161 15.50 3.74 10.65
CA GLU A 161 15.31 5.19 10.45
C GLU A 161 14.60 5.48 9.11
N GLU A 162 15.03 4.83 8.02
CA GLU A 162 14.38 4.97 6.71
C GLU A 162 12.94 4.44 6.74
N SER A 163 12.71 3.28 7.36
CA SER A 163 11.37 2.69 7.50
C SER A 163 10.43 3.61 8.28
N ILE A 164 10.90 4.21 9.38
CA ILE A 164 10.12 5.19 10.17
C ILE A 164 9.83 6.43 9.33
N LYS A 165 10.84 7.02 8.69
CA LYS A 165 10.69 8.21 7.82
C LYS A 165 9.63 7.97 6.74
N PHE A 166 9.70 6.84 6.04
CA PHE A 166 8.72 6.50 5.01
C PHE A 166 7.33 6.24 5.58
N SER A 167 7.23 5.55 6.73
CA SER A 167 5.94 5.27 7.38
C SER A 167 5.23 6.52 7.89
N GLU A 168 5.94 7.63 8.07
CA GLU A 168 5.38 8.91 8.50
C GLU A 168 5.18 9.88 7.31
N SER A 169 5.40 9.43 6.07
CA SER A 169 5.20 10.25 4.87
C SER A 169 3.72 10.45 4.55
N ASN A 170 3.36 11.65 4.09
CA ASN A 170 2.02 11.94 3.58
C ASN A 170 1.81 11.39 2.15
N ASP A 171 2.85 10.89 1.48
CA ASP A 171 2.68 10.17 0.23
C ASP A 171 2.28 8.72 0.53
N TYR A 172 1.12 8.30 0.01
CA TYR A 172 0.55 6.97 0.29
C TYR A 172 1.51 5.83 -0.06
N THR A 173 2.26 5.93 -1.16
CA THR A 173 3.15 4.83 -1.59
C THR A 173 4.36 4.72 -0.67
N GLU A 174 4.90 5.88 -0.24
CA GLU A 174 5.95 5.93 0.78
C GLU A 174 5.47 5.37 2.11
N HIS A 175 4.28 5.76 2.55
CA HIS A 175 3.64 5.27 3.77
C HIS A 175 3.53 3.74 3.78
N CYS A 176 2.94 3.16 2.72
CA CYS A 176 2.82 1.71 2.55
C CYS A 176 4.18 1.00 2.59
N LEU A 177 5.19 1.54 1.89
CA LEU A 177 6.54 0.97 1.88
C LEU A 177 7.16 0.99 3.29
N GLY A 178 7.03 2.10 4.00
CA GLY A 178 7.55 2.27 5.35
C GLY A 178 6.91 1.30 6.33
N LEU A 179 5.57 1.22 6.35
CA LEU A 179 4.82 0.28 7.19
C LEU A 179 5.20 -1.17 6.92
N SER A 180 5.21 -1.56 5.63
CA SER A 180 5.67 -2.88 5.20
C SER A 180 7.08 -3.18 5.71
N SER A 181 8.00 -2.21 5.59
CA SER A 181 9.38 -2.40 6.01
C SER A 181 9.51 -2.52 7.53
N LEU A 182 8.80 -1.70 8.32
CA LEU A 182 8.75 -1.84 9.79
C LEU A 182 8.27 -3.23 10.19
N ALA A 183 7.16 -3.68 9.63
CA ALA A 183 6.52 -4.94 10.00
C ALA A 183 7.28 -6.19 9.52
N ARG A 184 8.07 -6.10 8.44
CA ARG A 184 8.78 -7.26 7.86
C ARG A 184 10.26 -7.31 8.22
N CYS A 185 10.93 -6.16 8.26
CA CYS A 185 12.39 -6.11 8.45
C CYS A 185 12.80 -5.87 9.91
N HIS A 186 11.91 -5.29 10.73
CA HIS A 186 12.26 -4.78 12.07
C HIS A 186 11.41 -5.41 13.18
N THR A 187 11.04 -6.69 13.02
CA THR A 187 10.09 -7.39 13.91
C THR A 187 10.57 -7.55 15.35
N GLN A 188 11.88 -7.48 15.58
CA GLN A 188 12.50 -7.53 16.91
C GLN A 188 12.64 -6.14 17.57
N SER A 189 12.30 -5.05 16.86
CA SER A 189 12.41 -3.68 17.36
C SER A 189 11.12 -3.24 18.04
N GLU A 190 11.19 -2.95 19.34
CA GLU A 190 10.08 -2.34 20.08
C GLU A 190 9.68 -0.99 19.47
N GLU A 191 10.65 -0.18 19.06
CA GLU A 191 10.42 1.11 18.43
C GLU A 191 9.58 0.97 17.16
N ALA A 192 9.87 -0.03 16.31
CA ALA A 192 9.12 -0.26 15.07
C ALA A 192 7.65 -0.57 15.36
N TRP A 193 7.37 -1.47 16.31
CA TRP A 193 6.00 -1.82 16.67
C TRP A 193 5.24 -0.68 17.35
N MET A 194 5.91 0.08 18.20
CA MET A 194 5.31 1.26 18.81
C MET A 194 4.98 2.32 17.75
N LYS A 195 5.79 2.46 16.70
CA LYS A 195 5.49 3.33 15.57
C LYS A 195 4.26 2.87 14.79
N ILE A 196 4.15 1.58 14.46
CA ILE A 196 2.97 1.01 13.79
C ILE A 196 1.70 1.26 14.64
N LEU A 197 1.75 0.98 15.95
CA LEU A 197 0.62 1.22 16.85
C LEU A 197 0.24 2.70 16.95
N ASN A 198 1.24 3.59 17.01
CA ASN A 198 0.99 5.03 17.08
C ASN A 198 0.38 5.56 15.78
N ILE A 199 0.85 5.09 14.61
CA ILE A 199 0.25 5.40 13.32
C ILE A 199 -1.23 4.98 13.31
N PHE A 200 -1.52 3.72 13.64
CA PHE A 200 -2.90 3.23 13.73
C PHE A 200 -3.77 4.10 14.65
N LYS A 201 -3.26 4.49 15.82
CA LYS A 201 -4.02 5.28 16.78
C LYS A 201 -4.23 6.73 16.34
N SER A 202 -3.20 7.38 15.80
CA SER A 202 -3.19 8.83 15.59
C SER A 202 -3.65 9.29 14.21
N TRP A 203 -3.54 8.45 13.18
CA TRP A 203 -3.88 8.84 11.80
C TRP A 203 -5.39 8.74 11.54
N ASP A 204 -5.87 9.55 10.60
CA ASP A 204 -7.24 9.45 10.11
C ASP A 204 -7.43 8.12 9.37
N VAL A 205 -8.62 7.53 9.48
CA VAL A 205 -8.90 6.23 8.86
C VAL A 205 -8.76 6.26 7.34
N ASN A 206 -9.05 7.41 6.70
CA ASN A 206 -8.97 7.56 5.25
C ASN A 206 -7.52 7.74 4.74
N GLU A 207 -6.57 7.99 5.65
CA GLU A 207 -5.14 8.16 5.34
C GLU A 207 -4.33 6.90 5.66
N LEU A 208 -4.92 5.92 6.34
CA LEU A 208 -4.27 4.67 6.72
C LEU A 208 -4.27 3.66 5.57
N ASP A 209 -3.14 2.98 5.38
CA ASP A 209 -3.10 1.74 4.61
C ASP A 209 -3.83 0.63 5.39
N PRO A 210 -4.92 0.03 4.86
CA PRO A 210 -5.65 -1.05 5.54
C PRO A 210 -4.76 -2.26 5.89
N ALA A 211 -3.66 -2.48 5.17
CA ALA A 211 -2.68 -3.52 5.49
C ALA A 211 -2.08 -3.40 6.91
N ILE A 212 -2.24 -2.25 7.58
CA ILE A 212 -1.86 -2.09 8.99
C ILE A 212 -2.53 -3.14 9.89
N LEU A 213 -3.76 -3.54 9.60
CA LEU A 213 -4.45 -4.59 10.36
C LEU A 213 -3.76 -5.94 10.17
N TYR A 214 -3.34 -6.27 8.95
CA TYR A 214 -2.54 -7.46 8.66
C TYR A 214 -1.22 -7.46 9.44
N TYR A 215 -0.52 -6.32 9.50
CA TYR A 215 0.72 -6.23 10.27
C TYR A 215 0.48 -6.43 11.78
N LEU A 216 -0.52 -5.76 12.34
CA LEU A 216 -0.87 -5.86 13.76
C LEU A 216 -1.38 -7.26 14.13
N ALA A 217 -2.09 -7.96 13.24
CA ALA A 217 -2.63 -9.30 13.49
C ALA A 217 -1.55 -10.36 13.80
N HIS A 218 -0.27 -10.08 13.52
CA HIS A 218 0.80 -10.97 13.94
C HIS A 218 1.02 -10.99 15.47
N ILE A 219 0.55 -9.96 16.19
CA ILE A 219 0.70 -9.82 17.65
C ILE A 219 -0.17 -10.85 18.41
N PRO A 220 -1.47 -11.04 18.09
CA PRO A 220 -2.28 -12.11 18.66
C PRO A 220 -1.72 -13.52 18.49
N GLY A 221 -0.96 -13.77 17.43
CA GLY A 221 -0.57 -15.13 17.00
C GLY A 221 -1.59 -15.72 16.03
N HIS A 222 -1.95 -14.96 15.01
CA HIS A 222 -2.96 -15.33 14.01
C HIS A 222 -2.55 -16.59 13.21
N PRO A 223 -3.47 -17.56 13.02
CA PRO A 223 -3.13 -18.91 12.52
C PRO A 223 -2.76 -18.96 11.04
N ASP A 224 -3.24 -18.01 10.24
CA ASP A 224 -3.06 -18.01 8.79
C ASP A 224 -2.01 -16.98 8.29
N ILE A 225 -1.30 -16.30 9.19
CA ILE A 225 -0.21 -15.38 8.82
C ILE A 225 1.07 -15.80 9.55
N PHE A 226 2.14 -15.96 8.79
CA PHE A 226 3.35 -16.61 9.26
C PHE A 226 4.55 -15.70 9.17
N TRP A 227 5.44 -15.84 10.14
CA TRP A 227 6.75 -15.23 10.12
C TRP A 227 7.70 -15.96 9.16
N ARG A 228 8.62 -15.22 8.56
CA ARG A 228 9.82 -15.81 7.99
C ARG A 228 10.71 -16.30 9.13
N SER A 229 11.52 -17.32 8.86
CA SER A 229 12.46 -17.87 9.85
C SER A 229 13.36 -16.76 10.41
N GLY A 230 13.41 -16.64 11.75
CA GLY A 230 14.22 -15.65 12.45
C GLY A 230 13.63 -14.23 12.53
N GLN A 231 12.39 -14.02 12.07
CA GLN A 231 11.71 -12.72 12.11
C GLN A 231 10.49 -12.71 13.04
N ASP A 232 10.40 -13.59 14.03
CA ASP A 232 9.31 -13.55 15.00
C ASP A 232 9.44 -12.39 16.00
N ILE A 233 8.29 -11.89 16.48
CA ILE A 233 8.26 -10.92 17.59
C ILE A 233 8.75 -11.62 18.87
N PRO A 234 9.81 -11.13 19.55
CA PRO A 234 10.27 -11.67 20.82
C PRO A 234 9.14 -11.78 21.85
N THR A 235 9.12 -12.85 22.65
CA THR A 235 8.00 -13.16 23.56
C THR A 235 7.69 -12.02 24.54
N SER A 236 8.71 -11.39 25.14
CA SER A 236 8.52 -10.26 26.05
C SER A 236 7.87 -9.07 25.36
N LEU A 237 8.37 -8.72 24.16
CA LEU A 237 7.81 -7.65 23.34
C LEU A 237 6.36 -7.97 22.93
N ARG A 238 6.09 -9.20 22.46
CA ARG A 238 4.75 -9.63 22.08
C ARG A 238 3.76 -9.49 23.24
N ASN A 239 4.17 -9.84 24.47
CA ASN A 239 3.30 -9.67 25.64
C ASN A 239 2.94 -8.19 25.89
N ASN A 240 3.92 -7.28 25.78
CA ASN A 240 3.67 -5.84 25.92
C ASN A 240 2.73 -5.30 24.83
N LEU A 241 2.93 -5.74 23.58
CA LEU A 241 2.09 -5.35 22.45
C LEU A 241 0.66 -5.89 22.60
N ARG A 242 0.49 -7.13 23.06
CA ARG A 242 -0.83 -7.70 23.38
C ARG A 242 -1.54 -6.91 24.46
N SER A 243 -0.85 -6.47 25.52
CA SER A 243 -1.44 -5.59 26.53
C SER A 243 -1.87 -4.24 25.95
N SER A 244 -1.12 -3.71 24.99
CA SER A 244 -1.47 -2.47 24.28
C SER A 244 -2.74 -2.63 23.44
N ILE A 245 -2.89 -3.73 22.70
CA ILE A 245 -4.12 -4.07 21.96
C ILE A 245 -5.29 -4.28 22.93
N ALA A 246 -5.08 -5.04 24.01
CA ALA A 246 -6.13 -5.33 24.99
C ALA A 246 -6.75 -4.06 25.61
N SER A 247 -5.97 -2.99 25.71
CA SER A 247 -6.40 -1.69 26.23
C SER A 247 -7.07 -0.75 25.20
N MET A 248 -7.21 -1.16 23.94
CA MET A 248 -7.82 -0.34 22.89
C MET A 248 -9.26 0.05 23.20
N SER A 249 -9.63 1.26 22.81
CA SER A 249 -10.94 1.87 23.09
C SER A 249 -12.03 1.42 22.11
N GLU A 250 -13.26 1.87 22.33
CA GLU A 250 -14.34 1.74 21.35
C GLU A 250 -13.99 2.41 20.02
N SER A 251 -13.38 3.59 20.03
CA SER A 251 -12.98 4.30 18.80
C SER A 251 -11.92 3.55 18.00
N ASP A 252 -11.03 2.82 18.68
CA ASP A 252 -10.04 1.97 18.02
C ASP A 252 -10.75 0.80 17.29
N VAL A 253 -11.78 0.19 17.90
CA VAL A 253 -12.59 -0.86 17.26
C VAL A 253 -13.34 -0.30 16.06
N VAL A 254 -13.99 0.87 16.18
CA VAL A 254 -14.64 1.55 15.04
C VAL A 254 -13.65 1.77 13.91
N LYS A 255 -12.43 2.21 14.22
CA LYS A 255 -11.39 2.41 13.21
C LYS A 255 -11.00 1.10 12.51
N MET A 256 -10.88 -0.01 13.24
CA MET A 256 -10.63 -1.33 12.62
C MET A 256 -11.74 -1.74 11.66
N LEU A 257 -13.00 -1.55 12.07
CA LEU A 257 -14.17 -1.92 11.26
C LEU A 257 -14.34 -1.04 10.01
N ASN A 258 -14.00 0.25 10.11
CA ASN A 258 -14.02 1.18 8.97
C ASN A 258 -12.92 0.92 7.93
N LEU A 259 -11.92 0.10 8.23
CA LEU A 259 -10.88 -0.30 7.27
C LEU A 259 -11.29 -1.53 6.45
N LEU A 260 -12.43 -2.16 6.77
CA LEU A 260 -12.95 -3.31 6.04
C LEU A 260 -13.76 -2.87 4.82
N ASP A 261 -13.77 -3.70 3.78
CA ASP A 261 -14.67 -3.51 2.63
C ASP A 261 -16.11 -3.84 3.06
N GLU A 262 -17.10 -3.15 2.48
CA GLU A 262 -18.51 -3.38 2.77
C GLU A 262 -18.96 -4.78 2.30
N ASP A 263 -18.34 -5.29 1.23
CA ASP A 263 -18.72 -6.54 0.59
C ASP A 263 -18.02 -7.78 1.20
N ASP A 264 -16.89 -7.61 1.91
CA ASP A 264 -16.04 -8.71 2.43
C ASP A 264 -15.73 -8.53 3.94
N CYS A 265 -16.66 -8.94 4.81
CA CYS A 265 -16.55 -8.62 6.24
C CYS A 265 -15.59 -9.50 7.05
N PHE A 266 -15.81 -10.82 7.14
CA PHE A 266 -15.02 -11.72 8.01
C PHE A 266 -14.88 -13.12 7.41
N GLU A 267 -13.88 -13.30 6.57
CA GLU A 267 -13.61 -14.57 5.89
C GLU A 267 -12.17 -15.00 6.09
N ARG A 268 -11.90 -16.30 5.96
CA ARG A 268 -10.54 -16.83 6.11
C ARG A 268 -9.60 -16.21 5.08
N GLY A 269 -8.51 -15.61 5.54
CA GLY A 269 -7.53 -14.91 4.72
C GLY A 269 -7.91 -13.47 4.37
N SER A 270 -9.08 -12.98 4.80
CA SER A 270 -9.51 -11.60 4.56
C SER A 270 -8.94 -10.63 5.59
N LEU A 271 -9.05 -9.33 5.30
CA LEU A 271 -8.70 -8.28 6.26
C LEU A 271 -9.59 -8.33 7.52
N GLY A 272 -10.82 -8.81 7.36
CA GLY A 272 -11.76 -9.12 8.43
C GLY A 272 -11.21 -10.07 9.47
N GLN A 273 -10.61 -11.19 9.05
CA GLN A 273 -9.99 -12.14 9.96
C GLN A 273 -8.85 -11.49 10.77
N ASN A 274 -8.05 -10.63 10.10
CA ASN A 274 -7.01 -9.87 10.78
C ASN A 274 -7.61 -8.93 11.83
N ALA A 275 -8.69 -8.20 11.50
CA ALA A 275 -9.40 -7.31 12.42
C ALA A 275 -10.01 -8.06 13.61
N GLU A 276 -10.72 -9.17 13.35
CA GLU A 276 -11.27 -10.05 14.39
C GLU A 276 -10.17 -10.47 15.36
N SER A 277 -9.03 -10.92 14.85
CA SER A 277 -7.95 -11.45 15.70
C SER A 277 -7.42 -10.41 16.68
N LEU A 278 -7.46 -9.13 16.30
CA LEU A 278 -7.11 -7.99 17.15
C LEU A 278 -8.23 -7.72 18.16
N ILE A 279 -9.48 -7.62 17.68
CA ILE A 279 -10.66 -7.34 18.51
C ILE A 279 -10.85 -8.44 19.57
N SER A 280 -10.51 -9.68 19.26
CA SER A 280 -10.61 -10.83 20.17
C SER A 280 -9.80 -10.63 21.46
N LEU A 281 -8.70 -9.85 21.40
CA LEU A 281 -7.85 -9.52 22.54
C LEU A 281 -8.37 -8.35 23.37
N ILE A 282 -9.27 -7.52 22.82
CA ILE A 282 -9.72 -6.29 23.46
C ILE A 282 -10.56 -6.60 24.70
N HIS A 283 -10.23 -5.96 25.82
CA HIS A 283 -11.03 -6.07 27.05
C HIS A 283 -12.42 -5.48 26.83
N GLU A 284 -13.45 -6.14 27.37
CA GLU A 284 -14.85 -5.68 27.27
C GLU A 284 -15.31 -5.47 25.82
N LYS A 285 -14.74 -6.22 24.87
CA LYS A 285 -15.07 -6.13 23.44
C LYS A 285 -16.57 -6.27 23.18
N GLU A 286 -17.26 -7.12 23.93
CA GLU A 286 -18.71 -7.32 23.80
C GLU A 286 -19.50 -6.05 24.14
N LEU A 287 -19.07 -5.30 25.17
CA LEU A 287 -19.69 -4.03 25.55
C LEU A 287 -19.40 -2.94 24.51
N LYS A 288 -18.16 -2.88 24.00
CA LYS A 288 -17.75 -1.92 22.97
C LYS A 288 -18.49 -2.18 21.65
N LEU A 289 -18.59 -3.44 21.23
CA LEU A 289 -19.36 -3.83 20.04
C LEU A 289 -20.83 -3.45 20.17
N LEU A 290 -21.45 -3.68 21.34
CA LEU A 290 -22.82 -3.26 21.57
C LEU A 290 -22.99 -1.73 21.47
N ALA A 291 -22.08 -0.96 22.06
CA ALA A 291 -22.10 0.50 21.96
C ALA A 291 -21.97 0.99 20.50
N ILE A 292 -21.11 0.35 19.71
CA ILE A 292 -20.95 0.62 18.27
C ILE A 292 -22.25 0.34 17.53
N ILE A 293 -22.88 -0.82 17.76
CA ILE A 293 -24.15 -1.20 17.12
C ILE A 293 -25.23 -0.15 17.43
N GLU A 294 -25.28 0.36 18.66
CA GLU A 294 -26.31 1.32 19.08
C GLU A 294 -26.07 2.77 18.61
N ASN A 295 -24.86 3.09 18.16
CA ASN A 295 -24.45 4.44 17.76
C ASN A 295 -24.90 4.78 16.33
N LYS A 296 -25.98 5.57 16.22
CA LYS A 296 -26.60 5.96 14.94
C LYS A 296 -25.77 6.95 14.09
N GLU A 297 -24.72 7.55 14.66
CA GLU A 297 -23.84 8.47 13.91
C GLU A 297 -22.79 7.70 13.08
N LEU A 298 -22.62 6.40 13.34
CA LEU A 298 -21.72 5.54 12.57
C LEU A 298 -22.40 5.00 11.30
N MET A 299 -21.58 4.68 10.31
CA MET A 299 -22.04 4.09 9.06
C MET A 299 -22.69 2.72 9.31
N THR A 300 -23.69 2.38 8.50
CA THR A 300 -24.44 1.12 8.63
C THR A 300 -23.52 -0.09 8.54
N HIS A 301 -22.57 -0.12 7.58
CA HIS A 301 -21.63 -1.23 7.43
C HIS A 301 -20.78 -1.46 8.69
N THR A 302 -20.33 -0.39 9.35
CA THR A 302 -19.52 -0.47 10.58
C THR A 302 -20.33 -1.12 11.70
N ARG A 303 -21.59 -0.70 11.84
CA ARG A 303 -22.52 -1.20 12.84
C ARG A 303 -22.88 -2.66 12.56
N ASP A 304 -23.12 -3.01 11.30
CA ASP A 304 -23.39 -4.39 10.87
C ASP A 304 -22.18 -5.31 11.10
N SER A 305 -20.97 -4.86 10.79
CA SER A 305 -19.75 -5.60 11.12
C SER A 305 -19.63 -5.87 12.62
N ALA A 306 -20.01 -4.89 13.45
CA ALA A 306 -20.05 -5.06 14.90
C ALA A 306 -21.14 -6.07 15.35
N VAL A 307 -22.29 -6.13 14.65
CA VAL A 307 -23.33 -7.14 14.91
C VAL A 307 -22.79 -8.55 14.68
N ILE A 308 -22.10 -8.78 13.55
CA ILE A 308 -21.53 -10.09 13.21
C ILE A 308 -20.55 -10.54 14.30
N LEU A 309 -19.63 -9.67 14.71
CA LEU A 309 -18.68 -9.97 15.78
C LEU A 309 -19.36 -10.17 17.14
N TYR A 310 -20.37 -9.36 17.47
CA TYR A 310 -21.11 -9.50 18.73
C TYR A 310 -21.80 -10.87 18.80
N ALA A 311 -22.45 -11.29 17.71
CA ALA A 311 -23.06 -12.61 17.58
C ALA A 311 -22.01 -13.73 17.68
N HIS A 312 -20.86 -13.57 17.01
CA HIS A 312 -19.76 -14.52 17.07
C HIS A 312 -19.18 -14.69 18.48
N TYR A 313 -19.00 -13.62 19.27
CA TYR A 313 -18.41 -13.76 20.61
C TYR A 313 -19.38 -14.28 21.67
N LEU A 314 -20.66 -13.90 21.59
CA LEU A 314 -21.67 -14.26 22.58
C LEU A 314 -22.44 -15.53 22.24
N GLN A 315 -22.43 -15.95 20.97
CA GLN A 315 -23.14 -17.13 20.49
C GLN A 315 -24.62 -17.06 20.92
N GLU A 316 -25.22 -18.15 21.42
CA GLU A 316 -26.63 -18.18 21.87
C GLU A 316 -26.99 -17.07 22.87
N LYS A 317 -26.03 -16.55 23.65
CA LYS A 317 -26.28 -15.46 24.61
C LYS A 317 -26.63 -14.14 23.92
N ALA A 318 -26.34 -13.99 22.63
CA ALA A 318 -26.64 -12.80 21.86
C ALA A 318 -28.12 -12.73 21.41
N ILE A 319 -28.84 -13.86 21.33
CA ILE A 319 -30.15 -13.97 20.64
C ILE A 319 -31.15 -12.92 21.14
N ASP A 320 -31.38 -12.82 22.45
CA ASP A 320 -32.35 -11.89 23.03
C ASP A 320 -31.98 -10.42 22.82
N MET A 321 -30.68 -10.13 22.76
CA MET A 321 -30.20 -8.77 22.47
C MET A 321 -30.36 -8.46 20.98
N LEU A 322 -29.96 -9.39 20.09
CA LEU A 322 -30.07 -9.23 18.64
C LEU A 322 -31.52 -9.04 18.20
N LYS A 323 -32.48 -9.75 18.79
CA LYS A 323 -33.92 -9.53 18.52
C LYS A 323 -34.38 -8.12 18.90
N ARG A 324 -33.94 -7.61 20.06
CA ARG A 324 -34.23 -6.24 20.48
C ARG A 324 -33.59 -5.21 19.57
N LEU A 325 -32.35 -5.45 19.14
CA LEU A 325 -31.64 -4.59 18.21
C LEU A 325 -32.30 -4.59 16.82
N TRP A 326 -32.74 -5.75 16.33
CA TRP A 326 -33.48 -5.88 15.08
C TRP A 326 -34.77 -5.05 15.09
N GLU A 327 -35.57 -5.11 16.17
CA GLU A 327 -36.77 -4.28 16.29
C GLU A 327 -36.46 -2.78 16.34
N LYS A 328 -35.36 -2.40 17.02
CA LYS A 328 -34.97 -1.00 17.25
C LYS A 328 -34.26 -0.36 16.05
N TYR A 329 -33.52 -1.14 15.29
CA TYR A 329 -32.65 -0.74 14.19
C TYR A 329 -32.88 -1.63 12.97
N PRO A 330 -34.07 -1.54 12.32
CA PRO A 330 -34.43 -2.38 11.19
C PRO A 330 -33.53 -2.18 9.96
N GLU A 331 -32.72 -1.11 9.93
CA GLU A 331 -31.71 -0.87 8.90
C GLU A 331 -30.49 -1.80 8.98
N LEU A 332 -30.23 -2.41 10.14
CA LEU A 332 -29.10 -3.32 10.34
C LEU A 332 -29.50 -4.75 9.97
N SER A 333 -29.26 -5.15 8.72
CA SER A 333 -29.72 -6.45 8.20
C SER A 333 -29.19 -7.63 9.00
N TRP A 334 -27.95 -7.53 9.47
CA TRP A 334 -27.28 -8.62 10.18
C TRP A 334 -27.87 -8.91 11.56
N THR A 335 -28.60 -7.97 12.18
CA THR A 335 -29.24 -8.23 13.50
C THR A 335 -30.26 -9.35 13.42
N LYS A 336 -31.09 -9.34 12.38
CA LYS A 336 -32.07 -10.38 12.09
C LYS A 336 -31.39 -11.68 11.68
N GLU A 337 -30.46 -11.60 10.73
CA GLU A 337 -29.81 -12.78 10.16
C GLU A 337 -29.04 -13.56 11.23
N MET A 338 -28.27 -12.87 12.08
CA MET A 338 -27.53 -13.50 13.18
C MET A 338 -28.46 -14.06 14.26
N ALA A 339 -29.57 -13.39 14.59
CA ALA A 339 -30.53 -13.93 15.54
C ALA A 339 -31.14 -15.25 15.04
N ILE A 340 -31.57 -15.29 13.77
CA ILE A 340 -32.16 -16.49 13.15
C ILE A 340 -31.12 -17.61 13.07
N GLN A 341 -29.90 -17.31 12.60
CA GLN A 341 -28.80 -18.27 12.52
C GLN A 341 -28.54 -18.92 13.87
N LEU A 342 -28.43 -18.13 14.94
CA LEU A 342 -28.17 -18.63 16.29
C LEU A 342 -29.34 -19.46 16.85
N GLU A 343 -30.60 -19.11 16.55
CA GLU A 343 -31.76 -19.91 16.96
C GLU A 343 -31.85 -21.26 16.25
N GLN A 344 -31.43 -21.32 14.99
CA GLN A 344 -31.52 -22.52 14.17
C GLN A 344 -30.33 -23.45 14.38
N GLU A 345 -29.12 -22.91 14.38
CA GLU A 345 -27.88 -23.68 14.36
C GLU A 345 -27.18 -23.70 15.72
N GLY A 346 -27.52 -22.78 16.64
CA GLY A 346 -26.91 -22.68 17.98
C GLY A 346 -25.51 -22.03 17.99
N TYR A 347 -24.96 -21.67 16.82
CA TYR A 347 -23.64 -21.03 16.73
C TYR A 347 -23.46 -20.15 15.48
N VAL A 348 -22.50 -19.22 15.58
CA VAL A 348 -21.94 -18.42 14.46
C VAL A 348 -20.44 -18.67 14.39
N TYR A 349 -19.99 -19.11 13.23
CA TYR A 349 -18.59 -19.40 12.94
C TYR A 349 -18.15 -18.64 11.68
N LEU A 350 -17.04 -17.91 11.76
CA LEU A 350 -16.61 -16.98 10.70
C LEU A 350 -15.62 -17.60 9.70
N TYR A 351 -14.83 -18.63 10.06
CA TYR A 351 -13.77 -19.16 9.16
C TYR A 351 -13.28 -20.56 9.45
#